data_AF-D9VS24-F1
#
_entry.id   AF-D9VS24-F1
#
_cell.length_a   1.000
_cell.length_b   1.000
_cell.length_c   1.000
_cell.angle_alpha   90.00
_cell.angle_beta   90.00
_cell.angle_gamma   90.00
#
_symmetry.space_group_name_H-M   'P 1'
#
loop_
_entity.id
_entity.type
_entity.pdbx_description
1 polymer ?
#
loop_
_entity_poly.entity_id
_entity_poly.type
_entity_poly.pdbx_seq_one_letter_code
_entity_poly.pdbx_strand_id
1 'polypeptide(L)'
;GCPAGGEARVQLRLENVSRVPTGLLMLQDRVPYVLGPRPRFVLDRVESGGRREVSYRVRSDLRGRYPLGPLQLRLTDPFGLVELTRSFTAYDTLTVVPRTQPLPAVRMTGEAGGYGDGSRRSLALAGDDDVIPRTYRRGDDLRRVHWRSTARYGELMVRREEQPQRTRATVLLDTRDLAYEGAGPDSAFEWAVSAAASTLLHVLEQGFSVRLLTDTGDSVPGEGGGGFSSGGTESAEAAGLMMDTLAVVGHSDGSGLGRAYDAVRSGGAGLASSGGDGLLIAFFGDLDEEQTEMAARMRQRSAAAVAFVLDSATWTGAPSRAEERLRRLRDAGWTALAVPPGAAFAELWRQAGNAPLGPETSGGRG
;
A
#
# COMPACT_ATOMS: atom_id res chain seq x y z
N GLY A 1 8.72 2.08 -12.50
CA GLY A 1 8.02 0.83 -12.15
C GLY A 1 6.83 0.64 -13.07
N CYS A 2 6.27 -0.56 -13.12
CA CYS A 2 5.02 -0.89 -13.82
C CYS A 2 4.13 -1.78 -12.94
N PRO A 3 2.81 -1.82 -13.14
CA PRO A 3 1.98 -2.83 -12.48
C PRO A 3 2.28 -4.22 -13.04
N ALA A 4 2.09 -5.27 -12.23
CA ALA A 4 2.17 -6.65 -12.69
C ALA A 4 1.22 -6.87 -13.88
N GLY A 5 1.64 -7.62 -14.90
CA GLY A 5 0.97 -7.76 -16.20
C GLY A 5 1.10 -6.56 -17.14
N GLY A 6 1.61 -5.42 -16.67
CA GLY A 6 1.88 -4.26 -17.50
C GLY A 6 3.19 -4.37 -18.25
N GLU A 7 3.27 -3.71 -19.41
CA GLU A 7 4.52 -3.54 -20.15
C GLU A 7 5.29 -2.32 -19.63
N ALA A 8 6.60 -2.48 -19.41
CA ALA A 8 7.54 -1.38 -19.20
C ALA A 8 8.49 -1.27 -20.41
N ARG A 9 8.81 -0.05 -20.82
CA ARG A 9 9.80 0.22 -21.86
C ARG A 9 11.12 0.60 -21.20
N VAL A 10 12.18 -0.14 -21.54
CA VAL A 10 13.56 0.18 -21.14
C VAL A 10 14.24 0.89 -22.31
N GLN A 11 14.89 2.01 -22.04
CA GLN A 11 15.66 2.79 -23.01
C GLN A 11 17.15 2.69 -22.70
N LEU A 12 17.92 2.18 -23.65
CA LEU A 12 19.36 2.12 -23.60
C LEU A 12 19.93 3.22 -24.48
N ARG A 13 20.74 4.09 -23.87
CA ARG A 13 21.44 5.15 -24.58
C ARG A 13 22.94 4.87 -24.58
N LEU A 14 23.50 4.76 -25.77
CA LEU A 14 24.93 4.57 -26.00
C LEU A 14 25.53 5.83 -26.60
N GLU A 15 26.72 6.19 -26.14
CA GLU A 15 27.52 7.29 -26.66
C GLU A 15 28.94 6.80 -26.96
N ASN A 16 29.41 7.06 -28.17
CA ASN A 16 30.79 6.78 -28.54
C ASN A 16 31.69 7.92 -28.06
N VAL A 17 32.33 7.73 -26.92
CA VAL A 17 33.27 8.69 -26.33
C VAL A 17 34.68 8.63 -26.96
N SER A 18 34.92 7.71 -27.90
CA SER A 18 36.21 7.58 -28.56
C SER A 18 36.33 8.51 -29.77
N ARG A 19 37.57 8.78 -30.20
CA ARG A 19 37.86 9.63 -31.37
C ARG A 19 37.71 8.90 -32.71
N VAL A 20 37.39 7.61 -32.68
CA VAL A 20 37.28 6.76 -33.87
C VAL A 20 35.86 6.19 -33.99
N PRO A 21 35.35 5.96 -35.21
CA PRO A 21 34.07 5.29 -35.38
C PRO A 21 34.16 3.84 -34.89
N THR A 22 33.07 3.32 -34.33
CA THR A 22 33.01 1.90 -33.93
C THR A 22 32.82 0.99 -35.15
N GLY A 23 33.27 -0.26 -35.05
CA GLY A 23 32.78 -1.36 -35.88
C GLY A 23 31.31 -1.72 -35.59
N LEU A 24 30.90 -2.91 -36.02
CA LEU A 24 29.58 -3.45 -35.70
C LEU A 24 29.49 -3.71 -34.20
N LEU A 25 28.40 -3.25 -33.60
CA LEU A 25 28.16 -3.34 -32.15
C LEU A 25 27.03 -4.29 -31.87
N MET A 26 27.27 -5.28 -31.03
CA MET A 26 26.22 -6.12 -30.45
C MET A 26 26.01 -5.71 -29.00
N LEU A 27 24.82 -5.21 -28.69
CA LEU A 27 24.38 -4.92 -27.32
C LEU A 27 23.57 -6.10 -26.83
N GLN A 28 23.87 -6.57 -25.62
CA GLN A 28 23.08 -7.55 -24.92
C GLN A 28 22.84 -7.07 -23.50
N ASP A 29 21.57 -6.94 -23.13
CA ASP A 29 21.21 -6.64 -21.75
C ASP A 29 20.94 -7.93 -20.97
N ARG A 30 21.25 -7.94 -19.68
CA ARG A 30 20.89 -9.04 -18.79
C ARG A 30 19.61 -8.68 -18.06
N VAL A 31 18.57 -9.47 -18.31
CA VAL A 31 17.29 -9.37 -17.60
C VAL A 31 16.96 -10.73 -16.97
N PRO A 32 16.36 -10.78 -15.77
CA PRO A 32 15.80 -11.99 -15.20
C PRO A 32 14.83 -12.67 -16.16
N TYR A 33 14.81 -14.01 -16.16
CA TYR A 33 14.00 -14.79 -17.08
C TYR A 33 12.49 -14.51 -16.97
N VAL A 34 12.03 -14.10 -15.78
CA VAL A 34 10.64 -13.71 -15.51
C VAL A 34 10.20 -12.51 -16.37
N LEU A 35 11.15 -11.66 -16.82
CA LEU A 35 10.89 -10.52 -17.70
C LEU A 35 10.95 -10.85 -19.20
N GLY A 36 11.29 -12.09 -19.55
CA GLY A 36 11.42 -12.56 -20.93
C GLY A 36 12.87 -12.88 -21.35
N PRO A 37 13.09 -13.04 -22.67
CA PRO A 37 14.41 -13.37 -23.20
C PRO A 37 15.39 -12.20 -23.05
N ARG A 38 16.69 -12.51 -23.01
CA ARG A 38 17.74 -11.49 -22.97
C ARG A 38 17.71 -10.65 -24.26
N PRO A 39 17.41 -9.34 -24.19
CA PRO A 39 17.32 -8.53 -25.39
C PRO A 39 18.70 -8.36 -26.01
N ARG A 40 18.77 -8.53 -27.33
CA ARG A 40 19.98 -8.42 -28.13
C ARG A 40 19.72 -7.49 -29.30
N PHE A 41 20.66 -6.59 -29.52
CA PHE A 41 20.56 -5.61 -30.60
C PHE A 41 21.88 -5.55 -31.34
N VAL A 42 21.79 -5.48 -32.66
CA VAL A 42 22.92 -5.18 -33.52
C VAL A 42 22.77 -3.74 -33.96
N LEU A 43 23.77 -2.93 -33.65
CA LEU A 43 23.88 -1.55 -34.06
C LEU A 43 24.98 -1.43 -35.11
N ASP A 44 24.65 -0.68 -36.16
CA ASP A 44 25.64 -0.24 -37.12
C ASP A 44 26.65 0.70 -36.47
N ARG A 45 27.71 1.00 -37.24
CA ARG A 45 28.77 1.94 -36.88
C ARG A 45 28.22 3.20 -36.21
N VAL A 46 28.82 3.54 -35.07
CA VAL A 46 28.56 4.77 -34.34
C VAL A 46 29.73 5.70 -34.56
N GLU A 47 29.45 6.89 -35.07
CA GLU A 47 30.44 7.92 -35.36
C GLU A 47 31.16 8.36 -34.08
N SER A 48 32.33 9.00 -34.21
CA SER A 48 33.00 9.65 -33.08
C SER A 48 32.08 10.69 -32.45
N GLY A 49 31.85 10.63 -31.13
CA GLY A 49 30.86 11.46 -30.44
C GLY A 49 29.39 11.14 -30.78
N GLY A 50 29.15 10.12 -31.60
CA GLY A 50 27.83 9.70 -32.04
C GLY A 50 27.03 9.05 -30.90
N ARG A 51 25.71 9.15 -30.98
CA ARG A 51 24.76 8.55 -30.03
C ARG A 51 23.83 7.60 -30.74
N ARG A 52 23.50 6.50 -30.07
CA ARG A 52 22.45 5.56 -30.48
C ARG A 52 21.54 5.27 -29.30
N GLU A 53 20.25 5.18 -29.58
CA GLU A 53 19.24 4.81 -28.60
C GLU A 53 18.52 3.56 -29.08
N VAL A 54 18.32 2.63 -28.16
CA VAL A 54 17.59 1.39 -28.40
C VAL A 54 16.60 1.20 -27.29
N SER A 55 15.40 0.70 -27.61
CA SER A 55 14.43 0.37 -26.58
C SER A 55 13.93 -1.06 -26.74
N TYR A 56 13.65 -1.71 -25.61
CA TYR A 56 12.89 -2.95 -25.55
C TYR A 56 11.76 -2.83 -24.55
N ARG A 57 10.84 -3.79 -24.62
CA ARG A 57 9.75 -3.94 -23.67
C ARG A 57 10.01 -5.16 -22.79
N VAL A 58 9.65 -5.02 -21.54
CA VAL A 58 9.63 -6.10 -20.55
C VAL A 58 8.27 -6.15 -19.88
N ARG A 59 7.86 -7.34 -19.48
CA ARG A 59 6.62 -7.58 -18.75
C ARG A 59 6.86 -8.69 -17.75
N SER A 60 6.33 -8.53 -16.53
CA SER A 60 6.26 -9.58 -15.51
C SER A 60 4.82 -9.70 -15.05
N ASP A 61 4.31 -10.92 -14.90
CA ASP A 61 3.04 -11.16 -14.21
C ASP A 61 3.23 -11.29 -12.68
N LEU A 62 4.48 -11.42 -12.21
CA LEU A 62 4.82 -11.46 -10.80
C LEU A 62 5.33 -10.10 -10.32
N ARG A 63 4.92 -9.71 -9.11
CA ARG A 63 5.45 -8.53 -8.43
C ARG A 63 6.90 -8.78 -7.97
N GLY A 64 7.66 -7.70 -7.83
CA GLY A 64 9.03 -7.78 -7.35
C GLY A 64 9.92 -6.65 -7.85
N ARG A 65 11.18 -6.69 -7.41
CA ARG A 65 12.24 -5.82 -7.92
C ARG A 65 13.17 -6.64 -8.79
N TYR A 66 13.28 -6.25 -10.05
CA TYR A 66 14.09 -6.97 -11.04
C TYR A 66 15.26 -6.10 -11.48
N PRO A 67 16.51 -6.55 -11.28
CA PRO A 67 17.66 -5.84 -11.80
C PRO A 67 17.69 -5.96 -13.32
N LEU A 68 17.89 -4.82 -14.00
CA LEU A 68 18.18 -4.72 -15.41
C LEU A 68 19.67 -4.41 -15.55
N GLY A 69 20.39 -5.20 -16.33
CA GLY A 69 21.83 -5.08 -16.46
C GLY A 69 22.61 -6.25 -15.84
N PRO A 70 23.93 -6.28 -16.07
CA PRO A 70 24.72 -5.25 -16.73
C PRO A 70 24.57 -5.31 -18.26
N LEU A 71 24.68 -4.15 -18.89
CA LEU A 71 24.76 -4.06 -20.36
C LEU A 71 26.11 -4.63 -20.83
N GLN A 72 26.07 -5.57 -21.76
CA GLN A 72 27.24 -6.14 -22.41
C GLN A 72 27.32 -5.63 -23.86
N LEU A 73 28.51 -5.15 -24.23
CA LEU A 73 28.82 -4.66 -25.55
C LEU A 73 29.89 -5.56 -26.16
N ARG A 74 29.61 -6.11 -27.33
CA ARG A 74 30.57 -6.85 -28.14
C ARG A 74 30.82 -6.07 -29.42
N LEU A 75 32.05 -5.61 -29.59
CA LEU A 75 32.53 -4.90 -30.77
C LEU A 75 33.26 -5.91 -31.64
N THR A 76 32.86 -6.01 -32.90
CA THR A 76 33.56 -6.82 -33.90
C THR A 76 34.13 -5.92 -34.97
N ASP A 77 35.38 -6.14 -35.36
CA ASP A 77 35.99 -5.40 -36.47
C ASP A 77 35.34 -5.79 -37.81
N PRO A 78 35.46 -4.95 -38.87
CA PRO A 78 34.83 -5.22 -40.16
C PRO A 78 35.25 -6.53 -40.85
N PHE A 79 36.43 -7.07 -40.51
CA PHE A 79 36.95 -8.33 -41.05
C PHE A 79 36.63 -9.54 -40.15
N GLY A 80 36.04 -9.33 -38.97
CA GLY A 80 35.67 -10.40 -38.04
C GLY A 80 36.85 -11.14 -37.40
N LEU A 81 38.04 -10.55 -37.44
CA LEU A 81 39.29 -11.13 -36.94
C LEU A 81 39.53 -10.84 -35.45
N VAL A 82 38.97 -9.73 -34.95
CA VAL A 82 39.14 -9.26 -33.58
C VAL A 82 37.79 -8.92 -32.98
N GLU A 83 37.58 -9.44 -31.78
CA GLU A 83 36.42 -9.17 -30.97
C GLU A 83 36.84 -8.53 -29.65
N LEU A 84 36.21 -7.41 -29.30
CA LEU A 84 36.36 -6.78 -28.01
C LEU A 84 35.02 -6.82 -27.26
N THR A 85 34.98 -7.53 -26.15
CA THR A 85 33.84 -7.52 -25.24
C THR A 85 34.07 -6.56 -24.07
N ARG A 86 33.10 -5.70 -23.80
CA ARG A 86 33.06 -4.78 -22.66
C ARG A 86 31.75 -4.94 -21.91
N SER A 87 31.83 -5.08 -20.59
CA SER A 87 30.68 -5.03 -19.70
C SER A 87 30.63 -3.69 -19.00
N PHE A 88 29.47 -3.04 -19.03
CA PHE A 88 29.22 -1.85 -18.22
C PHE A 88 28.80 -2.27 -16.81
N THR A 89 29.14 -1.48 -15.80
CA THR A 89 28.68 -1.71 -14.41
C THR A 89 27.33 -1.02 -14.13
N ALA A 90 26.70 -0.44 -15.15
CA ALA A 90 25.40 0.20 -15.00
C ALA A 90 24.31 -0.87 -14.84
N TYR A 91 23.54 -0.73 -13.76
CA TYR A 91 22.34 -1.50 -13.50
C TYR A 91 21.20 -0.52 -13.23
N ASP A 92 19.99 -0.90 -13.61
CA ASP A 92 18.76 -0.24 -13.21
C ASP A 92 17.85 -1.26 -12.51
N THR A 93 16.82 -0.80 -11.79
CA THR A 93 15.88 -1.69 -11.10
C THR A 93 14.46 -1.41 -11.57
N LEU A 94 13.83 -2.43 -12.16
CA LEU A 94 12.41 -2.42 -12.45
C LEU A 94 11.63 -2.91 -11.24
N THR A 95 10.93 -1.99 -10.55
CA THR A 95 9.91 -2.35 -9.55
C THR A 95 8.59 -2.65 -10.25
N VAL A 96 8.13 -3.89 -10.11
CA VAL A 96 6.80 -4.35 -10.55
C VAL A 96 5.88 -4.34 -9.34
N VAL A 97 4.97 -3.38 -9.30
CA VAL A 97 4.01 -3.20 -8.20
C VAL A 97 2.78 -4.09 -8.42
N PRO A 98 2.02 -4.45 -7.37
CA PRO A 98 0.80 -5.25 -7.55
C PRO A 98 -0.20 -4.56 -8.49
N ARG A 99 -1.02 -5.38 -9.15
CA ARG A 99 -2.16 -4.88 -9.95
C ARG A 99 -3.12 -4.14 -9.04
N THR A 100 -3.61 -3.00 -9.48
CA THR A 100 -4.65 -2.24 -8.78
C THR A 100 -5.86 -2.07 -9.67
N GLN A 101 -7.03 -1.98 -9.06
CA GLN A 101 -8.27 -1.70 -9.75
C GLN A 101 -9.05 -0.59 -9.03
N PRO A 102 -9.75 0.29 -9.76
CA PRO A 102 -10.56 1.33 -9.15
C PRO A 102 -11.73 0.70 -8.38
N LEU A 103 -11.93 1.14 -7.15
CA LEU A 103 -13.04 0.68 -6.30
C LEU A 103 -14.19 1.70 -6.34
N PRO A 104 -15.46 1.24 -6.35
CA PRO A 104 -16.59 2.14 -6.27
C PRO A 104 -16.60 2.86 -4.91
N ALA A 105 -17.10 4.10 -4.90
CA ALA A 105 -17.32 4.82 -3.65
C ALA A 105 -18.50 4.17 -2.89
N VAL A 106 -18.20 3.50 -1.78
CA VAL A 106 -19.19 2.84 -0.92
C VAL A 106 -18.97 3.32 0.51
N ARG A 107 -20.07 3.58 1.23
CA ARG A 107 -20.01 3.94 2.65
C ARG A 107 -19.79 2.67 3.46
N MET A 108 -18.61 2.53 4.06
CA MET A 108 -18.36 1.44 5.01
C MET A 108 -19.05 1.79 6.33
N THR A 109 -20.05 1.00 6.71
CA THR A 109 -20.99 1.28 7.81
C THR A 109 -20.30 1.31 9.19
N GLY A 110 -20.59 2.34 10.00
CA GLY A 110 -19.98 2.63 11.30
C GLY A 110 -19.69 4.12 11.52
N GLU A 111 -19.78 4.93 10.47
CA GLU A 111 -19.62 6.38 10.50
C GLU A 111 -20.97 7.07 10.75
N ALA A 112 -21.28 7.42 12.01
CA ALA A 112 -22.32 8.43 12.28
C ALA A 112 -21.89 9.85 11.84
N GLY A 113 -20.69 10.01 11.28
CA GLY A 113 -20.16 11.28 10.78
C GLY A 113 -19.27 11.10 9.56
N GLY A 114 -19.89 10.95 8.38
CA GLY A 114 -19.34 11.36 7.09
C GLY A 114 -17.95 10.84 6.67
N TYR A 115 -17.95 9.77 5.87
CA TYR A 115 -16.93 9.39 4.89
C TYR A 115 -16.10 10.57 4.35
N GLY A 116 -14.82 10.66 4.73
CA GLY A 116 -13.89 11.70 4.25
C GLY A 116 -14.31 13.16 4.53
N ASP A 117 -15.43 13.37 5.22
CA ASP A 117 -16.02 14.69 5.46
C ASP A 117 -15.30 15.41 6.60
N GLY A 118 -14.49 14.71 7.40
CA GLY A 118 -13.61 15.35 8.39
C GLY A 118 -12.71 16.44 7.76
N SER A 119 -12.30 16.27 6.50
CA SER A 119 -11.54 17.29 5.76
C SER A 119 -12.40 18.35 5.08
N ARG A 120 -13.66 18.06 4.72
CA ARG A 120 -14.55 19.00 4.01
C ARG A 120 -15.36 19.85 4.98
N ARG A 121 -15.82 19.30 6.10
CA ARG A 121 -16.40 20.04 7.22
C ARG A 121 -15.41 20.99 7.87
N SER A 122 -14.14 20.63 7.99
CA SER A 122 -13.10 21.53 8.53
C SER A 122 -12.78 22.70 7.60
N LEU A 123 -12.88 22.52 6.27
CA LEU A 123 -12.80 23.63 5.31
C LEU A 123 -14.07 24.51 5.33
N ALA A 124 -15.24 23.95 5.60
CA ALA A 124 -16.48 24.71 5.76
C ALA A 124 -16.60 25.44 7.12
N LEU A 125 -15.97 24.90 8.17
CA LEU A 125 -15.80 25.52 9.50
C LEU A 125 -14.55 26.42 9.58
N ALA A 126 -13.74 26.50 8.52
CA ALA A 126 -12.71 27.53 8.37
C ALA A 126 -13.30 28.93 8.10
N GLY A 127 -14.62 29.08 8.27
CA GLY A 127 -15.28 30.35 8.55
C GLY A 127 -15.53 30.49 10.06
N ASP A 128 -14.64 31.24 10.70
CA ASP A 128 -14.83 32.02 11.94
C ASP A 128 -14.94 31.27 13.31
N ASP A 129 -13.99 31.63 14.19
CA ASP A 129 -14.13 31.78 15.65
C ASP A 129 -14.11 30.58 16.63
N ASP A 130 -13.91 29.30 16.26
CA ASP A 130 -13.88 28.18 17.25
C ASP A 130 -12.49 27.57 17.52
N VAL A 131 -11.51 28.40 17.90
CA VAL A 131 -10.21 27.93 18.42
C VAL A 131 -10.21 28.08 19.93
N ILE A 132 -10.10 26.98 20.68
CA ILE A 132 -9.97 27.00 22.15
C ILE A 132 -8.69 27.79 22.52
N PRO A 133 -8.81 29.00 23.07
CA PRO A 133 -7.66 29.83 23.36
C PRO A 133 -6.96 29.28 24.61
N ARG A 134 -5.63 29.08 24.53
CA ARG A 134 -4.81 28.69 25.68
C ARG A 134 -3.92 29.84 26.12
N THR A 135 -3.67 29.93 27.43
CA THR A 135 -2.70 30.87 27.99
C THR A 135 -1.30 30.60 27.43
N TYR A 136 -0.67 31.66 26.97
CA TYR A 136 0.72 31.70 26.51
C TYR A 136 1.66 31.17 27.59
N ARG A 137 2.59 30.29 27.19
CA ARG A 137 3.72 29.90 28.03
C ARG A 137 5.01 30.49 27.44
N ARG A 138 5.95 30.87 28.30
CA ARG A 138 7.28 31.35 27.88
C ARG A 138 7.92 30.30 26.96
N GLY A 139 8.11 30.64 25.70
CA GLY A 139 8.63 29.75 24.66
C GLY A 139 7.70 29.63 23.43
N ASP A 140 6.44 30.06 23.53
CA ASP A 140 5.54 30.11 22.38
C ASP A 140 5.91 31.27 21.42
N ASP A 141 5.82 31.03 20.10
CA ASP A 141 6.10 32.05 19.08
C ASP A 141 5.04 33.17 19.12
N LEU A 142 5.49 34.41 19.33
CA LEU A 142 4.64 35.61 19.42
C LEU A 142 3.83 35.88 18.13
N ARG A 143 4.25 35.32 16.98
CA ARG A 143 3.49 35.41 15.72
C ARG A 143 2.19 34.61 15.74
N ARG A 144 2.01 33.71 16.71
CA ARG A 144 0.82 32.84 16.85
C ARG A 144 -0.18 33.35 17.88
N VAL A 145 0.01 34.58 18.38
CA VAL A 145 -0.88 35.22 19.36
C VAL A 145 -2.18 35.66 18.69
N HIS A 146 -3.31 35.24 19.23
CA HIS A 146 -4.62 35.65 18.76
C HIS A 146 -5.03 36.96 19.43
N TRP A 147 -4.67 38.10 18.80
CA TRP A 147 -4.85 39.43 19.38
C TRP A 147 -6.30 39.75 19.80
N ARG A 148 -7.30 39.22 19.09
CA ARG A 148 -8.73 39.42 19.39
C ARG A 148 -9.17 38.68 20.67
N SER A 149 -8.60 37.49 20.94
CA SER A 149 -8.84 36.75 22.20
C SER A 149 -8.01 37.32 23.34
N THR A 150 -6.76 37.72 23.07
CA THR A 150 -5.91 38.45 24.03
C THR A 150 -6.60 39.73 24.53
N ALA A 151 -7.28 40.48 23.63
CA ALA A 151 -7.98 41.70 23.99
C ALA A 151 -9.21 41.49 24.90
N ARG A 152 -9.86 40.31 24.85
CA ARG A 152 -11.01 39.99 25.73
C ARG A 152 -10.62 39.43 27.09
N TYR A 153 -9.55 38.64 27.15
CA TYR A 153 -9.17 37.90 28.36
C TYR A 153 -8.00 38.54 29.14
N GLY A 154 -7.34 39.56 28.58
CA GLY A 154 -6.28 40.31 29.26
C GLY A 154 -4.93 39.58 29.37
N GLU A 155 -4.85 38.34 28.89
CA GLU A 155 -3.63 37.52 28.84
C GLU A 155 -3.31 37.09 27.41
N LEU A 156 -2.03 36.92 27.07
CA LEU A 156 -1.60 36.47 25.74
C LEU A 156 -2.19 35.07 25.47
N MET A 157 -3.06 34.98 24.46
CA MET A 157 -3.66 33.72 24.01
C MET A 157 -2.94 33.21 22.75
N VAL A 158 -2.49 31.97 22.77
CA VAL A 158 -1.82 31.34 21.60
C VAL A 158 -2.80 30.43 20.87
N ARG A 159 -2.86 30.56 19.54
CA ARG A 159 -3.62 29.65 18.67
C ARG A 159 -3.06 28.24 18.84
N ARG A 160 -3.81 27.33 19.48
CA ARG A 160 -3.52 25.91 19.41
C ARG A 160 -3.96 25.43 18.03
N GLU A 161 -3.03 24.92 17.25
CA GLU A 161 -3.32 24.28 15.98
C GLU A 161 -4.00 22.94 16.29
N GLU A 162 -5.33 22.89 16.25
CA GLU A 162 -6.01 21.60 16.08
C GLU A 162 -5.65 21.11 14.69
N GLN A 163 -4.84 20.05 14.62
CA GLN A 163 -4.75 19.29 13.39
C GLN A 163 -6.15 18.73 13.12
N PRO A 164 -6.75 18.99 11.96
CA PRO A 164 -8.05 18.41 11.63
C PRO A 164 -7.95 16.89 11.77
N GLN A 165 -8.80 16.33 12.63
CA GLN A 165 -8.79 14.91 12.97
C GLN A 165 -9.20 14.12 11.72
N ARG A 166 -8.21 13.69 10.95
CA ARG A 166 -8.43 12.84 9.76
C ARG A 166 -8.87 11.47 10.23
N THR A 167 -9.92 10.94 9.61
CA THR A 167 -10.34 9.56 9.81
C THR A 167 -9.19 8.63 9.42
N ARG A 168 -8.92 7.63 10.27
CA ARG A 168 -7.82 6.68 10.06
C ARG A 168 -8.33 5.42 9.38
N ALA A 169 -7.51 4.83 8.51
CA ALA A 169 -7.78 3.52 7.94
C ALA A 169 -6.55 2.61 8.09
N THR A 170 -6.76 1.41 8.63
CA THR A 170 -5.73 0.36 8.70
C THR A 170 -6.11 -0.73 7.72
N VAL A 171 -5.21 -1.01 6.77
CA VAL A 171 -5.32 -2.19 5.90
C VAL A 171 -4.38 -3.26 6.46
N LEU A 172 -4.96 -4.34 6.98
CA LEU A 172 -4.25 -5.51 7.48
C LEU A 172 -4.14 -6.54 6.35
N LEU A 173 -2.91 -6.94 6.02
CA LEU A 173 -2.62 -8.02 5.10
C LEU A 173 -2.03 -9.19 5.88
N ASP A 174 -2.73 -10.32 5.90
CA ASP A 174 -2.17 -11.58 6.39
C ASP A 174 -1.13 -12.07 5.37
N THR A 175 0.12 -12.21 5.79
CA THR A 175 1.22 -12.71 4.96
C THR A 175 1.70 -14.10 5.39
N ARG A 176 1.07 -14.74 6.38
CA ARG A 176 1.52 -16.02 6.91
C ARG A 176 1.55 -17.10 5.83
N ASP A 177 2.67 -17.80 5.68
CA ASP A 177 2.81 -18.88 4.70
C ASP A 177 1.74 -19.96 4.89
N LEU A 178 1.52 -20.36 6.15
CA LEU A 178 0.54 -21.37 6.55
C LEU A 178 -0.93 -20.99 6.26
N ALA A 179 -1.22 -19.72 5.99
CA ALA A 179 -2.57 -19.23 5.75
C ALA A 179 -2.98 -19.33 4.27
N TYR A 180 -2.05 -19.62 3.36
CA TYR A 180 -2.31 -19.70 1.93
C TYR A 180 -1.83 -21.03 1.35
N GLU A 181 -2.61 -21.60 0.43
CA GLU A 181 -2.17 -22.72 -0.39
C GLU A 181 -2.04 -22.28 -1.85
N GLY A 182 -1.03 -22.84 -2.54
CA GLY A 182 -0.75 -22.57 -3.93
C GLY A 182 0.21 -21.39 -4.13
N ALA A 183 0.80 -21.34 -5.33
CA ALA A 183 1.76 -20.32 -5.72
C ALA A 183 1.49 -19.85 -7.15
N GLY A 184 1.98 -18.66 -7.49
CA GLY A 184 1.85 -18.07 -8.81
C GLY A 184 0.94 -16.83 -8.86
N PRO A 185 0.81 -16.20 -10.04
CA PRO A 185 0.20 -14.88 -10.21
C PRO A 185 -1.31 -14.85 -9.88
N ASP A 186 -1.99 -15.99 -9.97
CA ASP A 186 -3.43 -16.12 -9.70
C ASP A 186 -3.71 -16.81 -8.34
N SER A 187 -2.72 -16.84 -7.44
CA SER A 187 -2.88 -17.39 -6.09
C SER A 187 -3.71 -16.48 -5.19
N ALA A 188 -4.26 -17.06 -4.11
CA ALA A 188 -5.00 -16.33 -3.08
C ALA A 188 -4.17 -15.16 -2.52
N PHE A 189 -2.88 -15.41 -2.26
CA PHE A 189 -1.99 -14.39 -1.72
C PHE A 189 -1.79 -13.21 -2.68
N GLU A 190 -1.55 -13.46 -3.97
CA GLU A 190 -1.43 -12.39 -4.97
C GLU A 190 -2.73 -11.57 -5.09
N TRP A 191 -3.89 -12.24 -5.00
CA TRP A 191 -5.18 -11.56 -4.97
C TRP A 191 -5.31 -10.67 -3.73
N ALA A 192 -4.95 -11.17 -2.54
CA ALA A 192 -4.99 -10.41 -1.29
C ALA A 192 -4.08 -9.16 -1.36
N VAL A 193 -2.87 -9.31 -1.93
CA VAL A 193 -1.93 -8.20 -2.15
C VAL A 193 -2.51 -7.17 -3.13
N SER A 194 -3.11 -7.62 -4.24
CA SER A 194 -3.76 -6.74 -5.23
C SER A 194 -4.97 -5.99 -4.65
N ALA A 195 -5.78 -6.68 -3.85
CA ALA A 195 -6.93 -6.10 -3.16
C ALA A 195 -6.50 -5.10 -2.07
N ALA A 196 -5.46 -5.42 -1.30
CA ALA A 196 -4.86 -4.50 -0.33
C ALA A 196 -4.31 -3.25 -1.00
N ALA A 197 -3.56 -3.39 -2.10
CA ALA A 197 -3.05 -2.26 -2.88
C ALA A 197 -4.19 -1.36 -3.40
N SER A 198 -5.23 -1.96 -3.99
CA SER A 198 -6.41 -1.24 -4.50
C SER A 198 -7.14 -0.51 -3.36
N THR A 199 -7.25 -1.14 -2.20
CA THR A 199 -7.89 -0.57 -1.01
C THR A 199 -7.10 0.62 -0.48
N LEU A 200 -5.79 0.49 -0.31
CA LEU A 200 -4.91 1.55 0.18
C LEU A 200 -5.01 2.81 -0.70
N LEU A 201 -4.93 2.65 -2.02
CA LEU A 201 -5.07 3.76 -2.95
C LEU A 201 -6.47 4.39 -2.85
N HIS A 202 -7.51 3.56 -2.82
CA HIS A 202 -8.88 4.06 -2.72
C HIS A 202 -9.09 4.87 -1.43
N VAL A 203 -8.70 4.35 -0.26
CA VAL A 203 -8.92 5.08 1.00
C VAL A 203 -8.02 6.33 1.13
N LEU A 204 -6.82 6.32 0.53
CA LEU A 204 -5.97 7.51 0.42
C LEU A 204 -6.61 8.59 -0.45
N GLU A 205 -7.20 8.23 -1.59
CA GLU A 205 -7.93 9.16 -2.48
C GLU A 205 -9.13 9.80 -1.77
N GLN A 206 -9.75 9.11 -0.81
CA GLN A 206 -10.86 9.61 0.01
C GLN A 206 -10.40 10.50 1.18
N GLY A 207 -9.09 10.72 1.34
CA GLY A 207 -8.54 11.61 2.36
C GLY A 207 -8.33 10.97 3.74
N PHE A 208 -8.42 9.64 3.85
CA PHE A 208 -8.06 8.95 5.09
C PHE A 208 -6.55 9.04 5.32
N SER A 209 -6.16 9.05 6.59
CA SER A 209 -4.79 8.73 6.98
C SER A 209 -4.65 7.21 7.02
N VAL A 210 -3.81 6.65 6.16
CA VAL A 210 -3.79 5.21 5.89
C VAL A 210 -2.50 4.58 6.37
N ARG A 211 -2.60 3.34 6.84
CA ARG A 211 -1.44 2.48 7.09
C ARG A 211 -1.68 1.06 6.56
N LEU A 212 -0.64 0.48 5.98
CA LEU A 212 -0.54 -0.95 5.74
C LEU A 212 0.04 -1.61 6.99
N LEU A 213 -0.55 -2.71 7.43
CA LEU A 213 -0.11 -3.52 8.56
C LEU A 213 -0.02 -4.99 8.10
N THR A 214 1.02 -5.71 8.51
CA THR A 214 1.16 -7.15 8.27
C THR A 214 0.98 -7.95 9.56
N ASP A 215 0.82 -9.27 9.46
CA ASP A 215 0.75 -10.18 10.62
C ASP A 215 2.00 -10.09 11.54
N THR A 216 3.16 -9.77 10.96
CA THR A 216 4.43 -9.58 11.69
C THR A 216 4.44 -8.37 12.60
N GLY A 217 3.47 -7.46 12.47
CA GLY A 217 3.38 -6.19 13.18
C GLY A 217 4.07 -5.02 12.46
N ASP A 218 4.65 -5.26 11.29
CA ASP A 218 5.28 -4.21 10.48
C ASP A 218 4.21 -3.29 9.91
N SER A 219 4.46 -1.98 9.97
CA SER A 219 3.52 -0.98 9.48
C SER A 219 4.18 0.06 8.58
N VAL A 220 3.45 0.48 7.54
CA VAL A 220 3.90 1.43 6.53
C VAL A 220 2.81 2.48 6.30
N PRO A 221 3.11 3.80 6.41
CA PRO A 221 4.44 4.40 6.55
C PRO A 221 5.01 4.26 7.97
N GLY A 222 6.31 3.93 8.08
CA GLY A 222 7.00 3.73 9.36
C GLY A 222 7.50 5.03 10.01
N GLU A 223 7.50 5.02 11.35
CA GLU A 223 7.93 6.02 12.37
C GLU A 223 7.40 7.47 12.31
N GLY A 224 6.43 7.71 13.20
CA GLY A 224 5.84 9.01 13.57
C GLY A 224 4.52 8.81 14.31
N GLY A 225 4.57 8.60 15.64
CA GLY A 225 3.42 8.61 16.59
C GLY A 225 2.27 7.61 16.42
N GLY A 226 2.10 6.96 15.27
CA GLY A 226 1.02 6.02 14.99
C GLY A 226 1.11 5.25 13.67
N GLY A 227 2.15 5.48 12.85
CA GLY A 227 2.38 4.76 11.60
C GLY A 227 1.38 5.11 10.49
N PHE A 228 0.78 6.30 10.54
CA PHE A 228 -0.18 6.80 9.56
C PHE A 228 0.44 7.92 8.73
N SER A 229 0.03 8.05 7.47
CA SER A 229 0.38 9.21 6.65
C SER A 229 -0.16 10.52 7.24
N SER A 230 0.72 11.51 7.44
CA SER A 230 0.35 12.90 7.71
C SER A 230 0.05 13.59 6.37
N GLY A 231 -0.51 14.80 6.40
CA GLY A 231 -1.32 15.31 5.28
C GLY A 231 -0.58 15.78 4.01
N GLY A 232 -1.33 15.79 2.90
CA GLY A 232 -1.07 16.60 1.69
C GLY A 232 -0.03 16.02 0.75
N THR A 233 1.19 16.56 0.81
CA THR A 233 2.33 16.16 -0.03
C THR A 233 2.84 14.75 0.32
N GLU A 234 2.66 14.33 1.56
CA GLU A 234 3.04 12.99 2.06
C GLU A 234 2.12 11.86 1.56
N SER A 235 0.94 12.16 0.99
CA SER A 235 0.00 11.12 0.54
C SER A 235 0.53 10.33 -0.66
N ALA A 236 1.12 11.03 -1.65
CA ALA A 236 1.71 10.40 -2.83
C ALA A 236 2.98 9.62 -2.47
N GLU A 237 3.80 10.16 -1.56
CA GLU A 237 5.00 9.47 -1.04
C GLU A 237 4.62 8.23 -0.22
N ALA A 238 3.60 8.33 0.65
CA ALA A 238 3.07 7.20 1.40
C ALA A 238 2.49 6.13 0.47
N ALA A 239 1.73 6.52 -0.56
CA ALA A 239 1.25 5.59 -1.58
C ALA A 239 2.42 4.90 -2.28
N GLY A 240 3.44 5.65 -2.70
CA GLY A 240 4.65 5.10 -3.31
C GLY A 240 5.35 4.10 -2.42
N LEU A 241 5.53 4.42 -1.13
CA LEU A 241 6.16 3.56 -0.14
C LEU A 241 5.35 2.28 0.08
N MET A 242 4.04 2.38 0.28
CA MET A 242 3.16 1.21 0.44
C MET A 242 3.17 0.31 -0.80
N MET A 243 3.11 0.88 -2.01
CA MET A 243 3.14 0.12 -3.25
C MET A 243 4.49 -0.58 -3.46
N ASP A 244 5.59 0.06 -3.05
CA ASP A 244 6.93 -0.51 -3.11
C ASP A 244 7.13 -1.61 -2.04
N THR A 245 6.58 -1.43 -0.83
CA THR A 245 6.49 -2.51 0.17
C THR A 245 5.70 -3.69 -0.36
N LEU A 246 4.50 -3.44 -0.93
CA LEU A 246 3.68 -4.51 -1.51
C LEU A 246 4.31 -5.13 -2.75
N ALA A 247 5.20 -4.44 -3.47
CA ALA A 247 5.94 -5.02 -4.59
C ALA A 247 6.88 -6.14 -4.14
N VAL A 248 7.41 -6.08 -2.91
CA VAL A 248 8.40 -7.05 -2.39
C VAL A 248 7.90 -7.88 -1.22
N VAL A 249 6.69 -7.61 -0.70
CA VAL A 249 6.08 -8.41 0.36
C VAL A 249 6.06 -9.87 -0.06
N GLY A 250 6.44 -10.78 0.82
CA GLY A 250 6.42 -12.23 0.61
C GLY A 250 5.66 -12.92 1.73
N HIS A 251 5.69 -14.24 1.77
CA HIS A 251 5.14 -14.96 2.91
C HIS A 251 6.01 -14.76 4.16
N SER A 252 5.36 -14.62 5.32
CA SER A 252 6.00 -14.62 6.62
C SER A 252 6.01 -16.03 7.21
N ASP A 253 7.05 -16.34 7.99
CA ASP A 253 7.12 -17.55 8.81
C ASP A 253 6.28 -17.41 10.11
N GLY A 254 5.35 -16.45 10.15
CA GLY A 254 4.55 -16.11 11.31
C GLY A 254 3.48 -17.16 11.60
N SER A 255 3.31 -17.53 12.87
CA SER A 255 2.32 -18.53 13.29
C SER A 255 0.94 -17.93 13.64
N GLY A 256 0.81 -16.60 13.74
CA GLY A 256 -0.44 -15.98 14.17
C GLY A 256 -0.44 -14.45 14.09
N LEU A 257 -1.57 -13.85 14.48
CA LEU A 257 -1.91 -12.44 14.32
C LEU A 257 -1.64 -11.60 15.58
N GLY A 258 -1.00 -12.14 16.60
CA GLY A 258 -0.79 -11.45 17.89
C GLY A 258 -0.02 -10.14 17.76
N ARG A 259 1.02 -10.08 16.91
CA ARG A 259 1.80 -8.84 16.69
C ARG A 259 0.99 -7.78 15.94
N ALA A 260 0.22 -8.18 14.93
CA ALA A 260 -0.74 -7.30 14.29
C ALA A 260 -1.79 -6.78 15.29
N TYR A 261 -2.30 -7.65 16.18
CA TYR A 261 -3.25 -7.25 17.22
C TYR A 261 -2.63 -6.19 18.15
N ASP A 262 -1.41 -6.39 18.61
CA ASP A 262 -0.69 -5.42 19.44
C ASP A 262 -0.42 -4.12 18.69
N ALA A 263 -0.12 -4.15 17.39
CA ALA A 263 0.06 -2.97 16.53
C ALA A 263 -1.26 -2.19 16.29
N VAL A 264 -2.39 -2.89 16.20
CA VAL A 264 -3.73 -2.28 16.19
C VAL A 264 -4.03 -1.64 17.54
N ARG A 265 -3.68 -2.31 18.64
CA ARG A 265 -3.90 -1.81 20.02
C ARG A 265 -3.05 -0.59 20.36
N SER A 266 -1.77 -0.62 19.99
CA SER A 266 -0.78 0.42 20.30
C SER A 266 -0.90 1.64 19.37
N GLY A 267 -1.26 1.44 18.10
CA GLY A 267 -1.48 2.54 17.13
C GLY A 267 -2.63 3.48 17.49
N GLY A 268 -3.50 3.10 18.44
CA GLY A 268 -4.53 3.96 19.03
C GLY A 268 -4.10 4.73 20.28
N ALA A 269 -2.89 4.50 20.80
CA ALA A 269 -2.46 5.03 22.11
C ALA A 269 -1.74 6.39 22.04
N GLY A 270 -1.36 6.87 20.85
CA GLY A 270 -0.53 8.07 20.69
C GLY A 270 -1.23 9.43 20.90
N LEU A 271 -2.56 9.50 20.83
CA LEU A 271 -3.33 10.72 21.06
C LEU A 271 -4.70 10.32 21.62
N ALA A 272 -4.79 10.20 22.95
CA ALA A 272 -6.06 10.02 23.63
C ALA A 272 -6.93 11.28 23.44
N SER A 273 -7.78 11.26 22.42
CA SER A 273 -9.08 11.91 22.48
C SER A 273 -10.09 10.99 21.80
N SER A 274 -10.91 10.35 22.66
CA SER A 274 -12.24 9.80 22.41
C SER A 274 -12.52 9.07 21.09
N GLY A 275 -12.81 7.77 21.17
CA GLY A 275 -13.53 7.03 20.12
C GLY A 275 -12.66 6.16 19.24
N GLY A 276 -13.15 4.96 18.92
CA GLY A 276 -12.51 4.00 18.02
C GLY A 276 -12.55 4.43 16.57
N ASP A 277 -12.04 5.62 16.23
CA ASP A 277 -12.29 6.27 14.94
C ASP A 277 -11.30 5.81 13.86
N GLY A 278 -11.35 4.51 13.55
CA GLY A 278 -10.59 3.93 12.47
C GLY A 278 -11.34 2.83 11.72
N LEU A 279 -11.32 2.90 10.40
CA LEU A 279 -11.74 1.83 9.50
C LEU A 279 -10.66 0.74 9.48
N LEU A 280 -11.02 -0.50 9.82
CA LEU A 280 -10.12 -1.66 9.73
C LEU A 280 -10.54 -2.55 8.56
N ILE A 281 -9.68 -2.70 7.56
CA ILE A 281 -9.93 -3.59 6.42
C ILE A 281 -8.88 -4.68 6.48
N ALA A 282 -9.30 -5.94 6.58
CA ALA A 282 -8.39 -7.06 6.71
C ALA A 282 -8.56 -8.05 5.56
N PHE A 283 -7.44 -8.53 5.05
CA PHE A 283 -7.35 -9.63 4.08
C PHE A 283 -6.71 -10.80 4.79
N PHE A 284 -7.52 -11.81 5.13
CA PHE A 284 -7.11 -13.00 5.85
C PHE A 284 -7.02 -14.18 4.89
N GLY A 285 -5.98 -15.01 5.06
CA GLY A 285 -5.99 -16.37 4.54
C GLY A 285 -6.78 -17.29 5.47
N ASP A 286 -6.36 -18.54 5.56
CA ASP A 286 -6.91 -19.50 6.51
C ASP A 286 -6.69 -19.06 7.97
N LEU A 287 -7.80 -19.08 8.71
CA LEU A 287 -7.84 -18.78 10.13
C LEU A 287 -8.15 -20.05 10.92
N ASP A 288 -7.33 -20.34 11.94
CA ASP A 288 -7.68 -21.31 12.97
C ASP A 288 -8.61 -20.66 14.02
N GLU A 289 -8.93 -21.42 15.07
CA GLU A 289 -9.75 -20.96 16.18
C GLU A 289 -9.14 -19.73 16.88
N GLU A 290 -7.84 -19.82 17.22
CA GLU A 290 -7.12 -18.80 17.96
C GLU A 290 -7.03 -17.48 17.16
N GLN A 291 -6.73 -17.58 15.86
CA GLN A 291 -6.67 -16.44 14.96
C GLN A 291 -8.05 -15.83 14.73
N THR A 292 -9.11 -16.64 14.67
CA THR A 292 -10.48 -16.14 14.57
C THR A 292 -10.86 -15.35 15.81
N GLU A 293 -10.52 -15.83 17.01
CA GLU A 293 -10.69 -15.07 18.26
C GLU A 293 -9.87 -13.78 18.26
N MET A 294 -8.61 -13.83 17.81
CA MET A 294 -7.74 -12.66 17.75
C MET A 294 -8.32 -11.58 16.82
N ALA A 295 -8.77 -11.97 15.63
CA ALA A 295 -9.44 -11.10 14.68
C ALA A 295 -10.76 -10.53 15.27
N ALA A 296 -11.56 -11.36 15.93
CA ALA A 296 -12.78 -10.90 16.63
C ALA A 296 -12.47 -9.82 17.68
N ARG A 297 -11.37 -9.95 18.45
CA ARG A 297 -10.95 -8.93 19.42
C ARG A 297 -10.48 -7.62 18.78
N MET A 298 -9.87 -7.67 17.59
CA MET A 298 -9.45 -6.45 16.86
C MET A 298 -10.65 -5.52 16.56
N ARG A 299 -11.83 -6.08 16.29
CA ARG A 299 -13.05 -5.31 15.95
C ARG A 299 -13.55 -4.41 17.08
N GLN A 300 -13.35 -4.79 18.34
CA GLN A 300 -13.92 -4.10 19.50
C GLN A 300 -13.44 -2.65 19.67
N ARG A 301 -12.38 -2.24 18.95
CA ARG A 301 -11.78 -0.90 19.05
C ARG A 301 -11.88 -0.07 17.76
N SER A 302 -12.41 -0.65 16.68
CA SER A 302 -12.61 0.02 15.40
C SER A 302 -14.06 0.48 15.25
N ALA A 303 -14.31 1.57 14.54
CA ALA A 303 -15.67 2.05 14.27
C ALA A 303 -16.37 1.10 13.28
N ALA A 304 -15.63 0.70 12.25
CA ALA A 304 -16.04 -0.23 11.22
C ALA A 304 -14.91 -1.22 10.94
N ALA A 305 -15.25 -2.49 10.71
CA ALA A 305 -14.27 -3.45 10.24
C ALA A 305 -14.83 -4.37 9.15
N VAL A 306 -14.06 -4.55 8.09
CA VAL A 306 -14.37 -5.39 6.93
C VAL A 306 -13.30 -6.46 6.81
N ALA A 307 -13.70 -7.72 6.75
CA ALA A 307 -12.80 -8.86 6.57
C ALA A 307 -13.10 -9.57 5.25
N PHE A 308 -12.09 -9.69 4.41
CA PHE A 308 -12.09 -10.56 3.24
C PHE A 308 -11.31 -11.82 3.59
N VAL A 309 -11.98 -12.97 3.61
CA VAL A 309 -11.39 -14.26 3.97
C VAL A 309 -11.20 -15.10 2.71
N LEU A 310 -9.95 -15.41 2.42
CA LEU A 310 -9.53 -16.26 1.31
C LEU A 310 -9.33 -17.69 1.85
N ASP A 311 -10.32 -18.55 1.59
CA ASP A 311 -10.32 -19.95 2.06
C ASP A 311 -9.47 -20.81 1.12
N SER A 312 -8.31 -21.28 1.59
CA SER A 312 -7.35 -22.03 0.76
C SER A 312 -7.99 -23.22 0.04
N ALA A 313 -8.93 -23.90 0.70
CA ALA A 313 -9.68 -25.03 0.15
C ALA A 313 -10.42 -24.64 -1.13
N THR A 314 -11.09 -23.48 -1.15
CA THR A 314 -11.80 -23.03 -2.36
C THR A 314 -10.88 -22.66 -3.50
N TRP A 315 -9.68 -22.17 -3.18
CA TRP A 315 -8.65 -21.80 -4.15
C TRP A 315 -7.90 -23.01 -4.71
N THR A 316 -7.90 -24.13 -4.00
CA THR A 316 -7.38 -25.43 -4.48
C THR A 316 -8.46 -26.35 -5.06
N GLY A 317 -9.73 -25.92 -5.09
CA GLY A 317 -10.86 -26.64 -5.70
C GLY A 317 -11.61 -27.59 -4.75
N ALA A 318 -11.34 -27.54 -3.46
CA ALA A 318 -12.04 -28.24 -2.39
C ALA A 318 -13.25 -27.44 -1.85
N PRO A 319 -14.23 -28.11 -1.19
CA PRO A 319 -15.38 -27.43 -0.61
C PRO A 319 -14.96 -26.48 0.52
N SER A 320 -15.64 -25.32 0.60
CA SER A 320 -15.33 -24.29 1.58
C SER A 320 -15.47 -24.79 3.01
N ARG A 321 -14.52 -24.40 3.87
CA ARG A 321 -14.55 -24.60 5.33
C ARG A 321 -14.69 -23.28 6.09
N ALA A 322 -14.78 -22.15 5.39
CA ALA A 322 -14.79 -20.82 5.99
C ALA A 322 -16.14 -20.40 6.59
N GLU A 323 -17.24 -21.10 6.35
CA GLU A 323 -18.58 -20.63 6.72
C GLU A 323 -18.77 -20.42 8.24
N GLU A 324 -18.28 -21.37 9.06
CA GLU A 324 -18.33 -21.25 10.53
C GLU A 324 -17.46 -20.09 11.04
N ARG A 325 -16.28 -19.89 10.43
CA ARG A 325 -15.35 -18.80 10.78
C ARG A 325 -15.93 -17.43 10.42
N LEU A 326 -16.52 -17.33 9.23
CA LEU A 326 -17.22 -16.12 8.77
C LEU A 326 -18.39 -15.77 9.69
N ARG A 327 -19.14 -16.77 10.17
CA ARG A 327 -20.21 -16.57 11.14
C ARG A 327 -19.67 -15.96 12.44
N ARG A 328 -18.60 -16.51 13.00
CA ARG A 328 -17.97 -15.98 14.23
C ARG A 328 -17.42 -14.58 14.06
N LEU A 329 -16.81 -14.26 12.91
CA LEU A 329 -16.36 -12.90 12.62
C LEU A 329 -17.55 -11.92 12.56
N ARG A 330 -18.66 -12.32 11.91
CA ARG A 330 -19.90 -11.52 11.85
C ARG A 330 -20.53 -11.32 13.22
N ASP A 331 -20.56 -12.36 14.04
CA ASP A 331 -21.07 -12.30 15.42
C ASP A 331 -20.21 -11.35 16.29
N ALA A 332 -18.91 -11.26 16.00
CA ALA A 332 -18.01 -10.30 16.61
C ALA A 332 -18.14 -8.86 16.05
N GLY A 333 -19.00 -8.63 15.06
CA GLY A 333 -19.29 -7.32 14.46
C GLY A 333 -18.50 -7.00 13.19
N TRP A 334 -17.76 -7.94 12.60
CA TRP A 334 -17.11 -7.74 11.30
C TRP A 334 -18.09 -7.87 10.15
N THR A 335 -17.91 -7.05 9.12
CA THR A 335 -18.44 -7.36 7.79
C THR A 335 -17.52 -8.37 7.11
N ALA A 336 -17.77 -9.67 7.33
CA ALA A 336 -16.94 -10.75 6.82
C ALA A 336 -17.49 -11.36 5.51
N LEU A 337 -16.67 -11.35 4.45
CA LEU A 337 -16.98 -11.89 3.13
C LEU A 337 -15.98 -12.98 2.73
N ALA A 338 -16.49 -14.09 2.19
CA ALA A 338 -15.65 -15.10 1.56
C ALA A 338 -15.23 -14.62 0.16
N VAL A 339 -13.97 -14.88 -0.21
CA VAL A 339 -13.43 -14.54 -1.52
C VAL A 339 -13.24 -15.82 -2.34
N PRO A 340 -14.13 -16.13 -3.30
CA PRO A 340 -13.92 -17.24 -4.20
C PRO A 340 -12.85 -16.92 -5.27
N PRO A 341 -12.20 -17.94 -5.85
CA PRO A 341 -11.26 -17.72 -6.95
C PRO A 341 -11.95 -17.03 -8.14
N GLY A 342 -11.26 -16.05 -8.74
CA GLY A 342 -11.79 -15.26 -9.85
C GLY A 342 -12.81 -14.17 -9.47
N ALA A 343 -13.07 -13.96 -8.18
CA ALA A 343 -13.96 -12.89 -7.74
C ALA A 343 -13.44 -11.50 -8.11
N ALA A 344 -14.32 -10.69 -8.72
CA ALA A 344 -14.03 -9.28 -8.97
C ALA A 344 -14.07 -8.50 -7.65
N PHE A 345 -12.92 -8.00 -7.20
CA PHE A 345 -12.84 -7.34 -5.89
C PHE A 345 -13.74 -6.08 -5.79
N ALA A 346 -14.04 -5.38 -6.88
CA ALA A 346 -14.95 -4.24 -6.88
C ALA A 346 -16.41 -4.60 -6.53
N GLU A 347 -16.83 -5.83 -6.84
CA GLU A 347 -18.16 -6.33 -6.48
C GLU A 347 -18.20 -6.71 -4.99
N LEU A 348 -17.18 -7.41 -4.51
CA LEU A 348 -17.05 -7.73 -3.08
C LEU A 348 -16.95 -6.46 -2.22
N TRP A 349 -16.26 -5.43 -2.71
CA TRP A 349 -16.21 -4.11 -2.07
C TRP A 349 -17.60 -3.46 -1.97
N ARG A 350 -18.42 -3.57 -3.02
CA ARG A 350 -19.81 -3.09 -3.02
C ARG A 350 -20.67 -3.87 -2.04
N GLN A 351 -20.53 -5.18 -2.00
CA GLN A 351 -21.24 -6.04 -1.04
C GLN A 351 -20.86 -5.68 0.40
N ALA A 352 -19.57 -5.40 0.67
CA ALA A 352 -19.09 -5.03 1.99
C ALA A 352 -19.77 -3.75 2.53
N GLY A 353 -19.87 -2.70 1.71
CA GLY A 353 -20.53 -1.48 2.18
C GLY A 353 -22.06 -1.50 2.14
N ASN A 354 -22.66 -2.53 1.53
CA ASN A 354 -24.11 -2.77 1.60
C ASN A 354 -24.51 -3.75 2.72
N ALA A 355 -23.55 -4.39 3.38
CA ALA A 355 -23.82 -5.36 4.42
C ALA A 355 -24.38 -4.66 5.68
N PRO A 356 -25.45 -5.18 6.30
CA PRO A 356 -25.98 -4.64 7.55
C PRO A 356 -24.97 -4.84 8.69
N LEU A 357 -24.96 -3.91 9.65
CA LEU A 357 -24.17 -4.02 10.89
C LEU A 357 -24.39 -5.39 11.55
N GLY A 358 -23.31 -6.07 11.93
CA GLY A 358 -23.40 -7.08 12.98
C GLY A 358 -23.98 -6.45 14.26
N PRO A 359 -24.66 -7.22 15.12
CA PRO A 359 -25.46 -6.67 16.22
C PRO A 359 -24.65 -5.65 17.04
N GLU A 360 -25.18 -4.43 17.15
CA GLU A 360 -24.56 -3.38 17.94
C GLU A 360 -24.39 -3.90 19.38
N THR A 361 -23.15 -4.02 19.85
CA THR A 361 -22.87 -4.20 21.27
C THR A 361 -23.31 -2.92 21.98
N SER A 362 -24.58 -2.89 22.40
CA SER A 362 -25.16 -1.84 23.23
C SER A 362 -24.35 -1.76 24.53
N GLY A 363 -23.43 -0.81 24.58
CA GLY A 363 -22.74 -0.43 25.81
C GLY A 363 -23.77 0.07 26.82
N GLY A 364 -24.04 -0.76 27.84
CA GLY A 364 -24.92 -0.41 28.94
C GLY A 364 -24.42 0.83 29.65
N ARG A 365 -25.25 1.88 29.67
CA ARG A 365 -25.29 2.83 30.78
C ARG A 365 -26.10 2.16 31.90
N GLY A 366 -25.44 1.95 33.04
CA GLY A 366 -26.04 1.62 34.32
C GLY A 366 -25.26 2.34 35.40
#